data_AF-A0A9D8YBR2-F1
#
_entry.id   AF-A0A9D8YBR2-F1
#
_cell.length_a   1.000
_cell.length_b   1.000
_cell.length_c   1.000
_cell.angle_alpha   90.00
_cell.angle_beta   90.00
_cell.angle_gamma   90.00
#
_symmetry.space_group_name_H-M   'P 1'
#
loop_
_entity.id
_entity.type
_entity.pdbx_description
1 polymer ?
#
loop_
_entity_poly.entity_id
_entity_poly.type
_entity_poly.pdbx_seq_one_letter_code
_entity_poly.pdbx_strand_id
1 'polypeptide(L)' 'MIEITDPTGHECETCVEQGDTWVHLRMCMTCGYTGCCDSSKNKHARKHYMRNDHPVIRSVEPGESWRYCYIHNKLWEAK' A
#
# COMPACT_ATOMS: atom_id res chain seq x y z
N MET A 1 30.22 4.04 6.68
CA MET A 1 29.20 2.98 6.49
C MET A 1 27.88 3.71 6.38
N ILE A 2 27.34 3.83 5.16
CA ILE A 2 26.00 4.35 4.97
C ILE A 2 25.12 3.11 5.02
N GLU A 3 24.40 2.94 6.13
CA GLU A 3 23.37 1.93 6.24
C GLU A 3 22.29 2.29 5.23
N ILE A 4 22.23 1.51 4.15
CA ILE A 4 21.05 1.49 3.31
C ILE A 4 20.00 0.82 4.18
N THR A 5 19.21 1.63 4.89
CA THR A 5 17.89 1.18 5.33
C THR A 5 17.16 0.87 4.05
N ASP A 6 17.09 -0.42 3.73
CA ASP A 6 16.09 -0.99 2.85
C ASP A 6 14.80 -0.16 3.02
N PRO A 7 14.17 0.36 1.95
CA PRO A 7 12.89 1.02 2.14
C PRO A 7 11.94 -0.05 2.66
N THR A 8 11.85 -0.17 3.98
CA THR A 8 11.03 -1.08 4.77
C THR A 8 9.57 -0.67 4.59
N GLY A 9 9.11 -0.63 3.34
CA GLY A 9 7.71 -0.55 2.98
C GLY A 9 7.06 -1.93 3.01
N HIS A 10 7.51 -2.80 3.93
CA HIS A 10 6.92 -4.11 4.24
C HIS A 10 5.94 -4.04 5.41
N GLU A 11 5.67 -2.83 5.92
CA GLU A 11 4.76 -2.57 7.01
C GLU A 11 3.90 -1.36 6.72
N CYS A 12 2.69 -1.36 7.30
CA CYS A 12 1.85 -0.18 7.31
C CYS A 12 2.21 0.63 8.55
N GLU A 13 2.98 1.71 8.39
CA GLU A 13 3.44 2.61 9.46
C GLU A 13 2.32 2.93 10.46
N THR A 14 1.14 3.32 9.96
CA THR A 14 0.01 3.68 10.81
C THR A 14 -0.63 2.49 11.54
N CYS A 15 -0.48 1.26 11.04
CA CYS A 15 -0.91 0.07 11.80
C CYS A 15 0.09 -0.23 12.92
N VAL A 16 1.39 -0.10 12.65
CA VAL A 16 2.45 -0.30 13.65
C VAL A 16 2.32 0.71 14.79
N GLU A 17 2.09 1.98 14.48
CA GLU A 17 1.83 3.03 15.48
C GLU A 17 0.61 2.73 16.36
N GLN A 18 -0.42 2.08 15.80
CA GLN A 18 -1.62 1.69 16.54
C GLN A 18 -1.49 0.33 17.24
N GLY A 19 -0.41 -0.42 17.02
CA GLY A 19 -0.27 -1.80 17.48
C GLY A 19 -1.27 -2.78 16.84
N ASP A 20 -1.79 -2.44 15.65
CA ASP A 20 -2.71 -3.27 14.88
C ASP A 20 -1.97 -4.12 13.84
N THR A 21 -2.61 -5.21 13.41
CA THR A 21 -2.13 -6.07 12.33
C THR A 21 -2.82 -5.76 10.99
N TRP A 22 -2.23 -6.26 9.91
CA TRP A 22 -2.78 -6.18 8.56
C TRP A 22 -2.72 -7.55 7.88
N VAL A 23 -3.54 -7.70 6.83
CA VAL A 23 -3.55 -8.92 6.01
C VAL A 23 -2.56 -8.78 4.87
N HIS A 24 -2.74 -7.75 4.04
CA HIS A 24 -1.94 -7.49 2.85
C HIS A 24 -1.62 -6.01 2.76
N LEU A 25 -0.47 -5.71 2.14
CA LEU A 25 0.02 -4.35 1.96
C LEU A 25 -0.11 -3.91 0.52
N ARG A 26 -0.40 -2.62 0.36
CA ARG A 26 -0.56 -1.96 -0.93
C ARG A 26 0.22 -0.65 -0.90
N MET A 27 1.06 -0.46 -1.90
CA MET A 27 1.88 0.76 -2.02
C MET A 27 1.26 1.71 -3.05
N CYS A 28 1.18 2.97 -2.70
CA CYS A 28 0.77 4.04 -3.60
C CYS A 28 1.83 4.28 -4.68
N MET A 29 1.42 4.25 -5.94
CA MET A 29 2.32 4.50 -7.07
C MET A 29 2.64 5.99 -7.27
N THR A 30 1.84 6.89 -6.69
CA THR A 30 2.05 8.35 -6.81
C THR A 30 3.11 8.87 -5.86
N CYS A 31 3.10 8.39 -4.60
CA CYS A 31 3.96 8.92 -3.54
C CYS A 31 4.78 7.87 -2.78
N GLY A 32 4.64 6.58 -3.10
CA GLY A 32 5.38 5.50 -2.43
C GLY A 32 4.85 5.08 -1.06
N TYR A 33 3.75 5.66 -0.58
CA TYR A 33 3.16 5.32 0.72
C TYR A 33 2.65 3.88 0.77
N THR A 34 3.05 3.10 1.77
CA THR A 34 2.56 1.73 2.00
C THR A 34 1.43 1.72 3.04
N GLY A 35 0.26 1.24 2.65
CA GLY A 35 -0.90 1.10 3.51
C GLY A 35 -1.47 -0.31 3.51
N CYS A 36 -2.15 -0.68 4.60
CA CYS A 36 -2.92 -1.93 4.64
C CYS A 36 -4.10 -1.89 3.66
N CYS A 37 -4.42 -3.06 3.09
CA CYS A 37 -5.47 -3.23 2.07
C CYS A 37 -6.89 -2.99 2.63
N ASP A 38 -7.90 -2.95 1.76
CA ASP A 38 -9.30 -2.79 2.19
C ASP A 38 -9.85 -3.98 2.99
N SER A 39 -9.23 -5.17 2.84
CA SER A 39 -9.55 -6.36 3.65
C SER A 39 -8.92 -6.31 5.05
N SER A 40 -8.01 -5.37 5.31
CA SER A 40 -7.47 -5.16 6.65
C SER A 40 -8.41 -4.26 7.46
N LYS A 41 -8.43 -4.44 8.79
CA LYS A 41 -9.31 -3.71 9.72
C LYS A 41 -9.30 -2.18 9.50
N ASN A 42 -8.11 -1.61 9.25
CA ASN A 42 -7.91 -0.16 9.21
C ASN A 42 -8.06 0.51 7.84
N LYS A 43 -7.95 -0.25 6.74
CA LYS A 43 -8.12 0.21 5.35
C LYS A 43 -7.29 1.45 4.98
N HIS A 44 -6.03 1.50 5.42
CA HIS A 44 -5.18 2.68 5.27
C HIS A 44 -4.89 3.06 3.82
N ALA A 45 -4.74 2.08 2.91
CA ALA A 45 -4.55 2.38 1.48
C ALA A 45 -5.73 3.17 0.89
N ARG A 46 -6.96 2.83 1.29
CA ARG A 46 -8.17 3.55 0.85
C ARG A 46 -8.30 4.92 1.51
N LYS A 47 -8.01 5.04 2.80
CA LYS A 47 -7.98 6.34 3.51
C LYS A 47 -6.96 7.28 2.89
N HIS A 48 -5.79 6.76 2.52
CA HIS A 48 -4.75 7.51 1.83
C HIS A 48 -5.22 8.06 0.49
N TYR A 49 -5.87 7.21 -0.33
CA TYR A 49 -6.52 7.67 -1.56
C TYR A 49 -7.51 8.81 -1.29
N MET A 50 -8.43 8.64 -0.33
CA MET A 50 -9.44 9.67 -0.02
C MET A 50 -8.84 11.00 0.46
N ARG A 51 -7.67 10.97 1.12
CA ARG A 51 -7.04 12.16 1.68
C ARG A 51 -6.14 12.89 0.69
N ASN A 52 -5.43 12.16 -0.17
CA ASN A 52 -4.39 12.72 -1.05
C ASN A 52 -4.75 12.66 -2.53
N ASP A 53 -5.92 12.13 -2.88
CA ASP A 53 -6.32 11.88 -4.27
C ASP A 53 -5.28 11.04 -5.03
N HIS A 54 -4.81 9.98 -4.38
CA HIS A 54 -3.84 9.04 -4.95
C HIS A 54 -4.55 7.74 -5.37
N PRO A 55 -5.11 7.67 -6.59
CA PRO A 55 -6.02 6.59 -6.95
C PRO A 55 -5.32 5.28 -7.32
N VAL A 56 -4.00 5.30 -7.60
CA VAL A 56 -3.28 4.13 -8.08
C VAL A 56 -2.43 3.52 -6.97
N ILE A 57 -2.68 2.24 -6.70
CA ILE A 57 -1.91 1.40 -5.78
C ILE A 57 -1.34 0.19 -6.52
N ARG A 58 -0.28 -0.39 -5.98
CA ARG A 58 0.28 -1.68 -6.38
C ARG A 58 0.29 -2.66 -5.22
N SER A 59 0.24 -3.96 -5.51
CA SER A 59 0.61 -4.96 -4.53
C SER A 59 2.12 -4.93 -4.28
N VAL A 60 2.51 -5.18 -3.03
CA VAL A 60 3.92 -5.39 -2.62
C VAL A 60 4.15 -6.82 -2.16
N GLU A 61 3.20 -7.71 -2.42
CA GLU A 61 3.33 -9.11 -2.01
C GLU A 61 4.23 -9.90 -2.96
N PRO A 62 4.99 -10.87 -2.43
CA PRO A 62 5.87 -11.68 -3.24
C PRO A 62 5.06 -12.46 -4.30
N GLY A 63 5.38 -12.22 -5.57
CA GLY A 63 4.70 -12.84 -6.71
C GLY A 63 3.52 -12.06 -7.27
N GLU A 64 3.11 -10.96 -6.62
CA GLU A 64 2.05 -10.10 -7.11
C GLU A 64 2.60 -8.80 -7.71
N SER A 65 2.47 -8.64 -9.02
CA SER A 65 2.88 -7.42 -9.74
C SER A 65 1.70 -6.58 -10.23
N TRP A 66 0.50 -6.79 -9.70
CA TRP A 66 -0.67 -6.07 -10.16
C TRP A 66 -0.80 -4.67 -9.56
N ARG A 67 -1.52 -3.82 -10.27
CA ARG A 67 -1.86 -2.46 -9.91
C ARG A 67 -3.37 -2.29 -9.95
N TYR A 68 -3.90 -1.44 -9.09
CA TYR A 68 -5.31 -1.16 -9.00
C TYR A 68 -5.56 0.34 -8.94
N CYS A 69 -6.55 0.80 -9.71
CA CYS A 69 -7.02 2.18 -9.71
C CYS A 69 -8.38 2.28 -9.04
N TYR A 70 -8.47 3.03 -7.94
CA TYR A 70 -9.71 3.26 -7.19
C TYR A 70 -10.78 4.00 -8.00
N ILE A 71 -10.37 4.95 -8.85
CA ILE A 71 -11.31 5.74 -9.67
C ILE A 71 -11.96 4.86 -10.75
N HIS A 72 -11.14 4.08 -11.46
CA HIS A 72 -11.63 3.24 -12.55
C HIS A 72 -12.14 1.87 -12.10
N ASN A 73 -11.98 1.53 -10.82
CA ASN A 73 -12.23 0.21 -10.27
C ASN A 73 -11.64 -0.92 -11.15
N LYS A 74 -10.40 -0.69 -11.64
CA LYS A 74 -9.69 -1.63 -12.53
C LYS A 74 -8.41 -2.10 -11.91
N LEU A 75 -8.19 -3.41 -11.98
CA LEU A 75 -6.93 -4.08 -11.72
C LEU A 75 -6.26 -4.41 -13.05
N TRP A 76 -4.95 -4.22 -13.13
CA TRP A 76 -4.14 -4.72 -14.24
C TRP A 76 -2.82 -5.29 -13.72
N GLU A 77 -2.39 -6.40 -14.31
CA GLU A 77 -1.12 -7.04 -13.99
C GLU A 77 0.02 -6.28 -14.67
N ALA A 78 1.05 -5.90 -13.91
CA ALA A 78 2.29 -5.45 -14.52
C ALA A 78 3.06 -6.69 -14.99
N LYS A 79 3.02 -6.93 -16.31
CA LYS A 79 3.95 -7.85 -16.97
C LYS A 79 5.36 -7.29 -16.98
#